data_AF-A0A9D5CIS8-F1
#
_entry.id   AF-A0A9D5CIS8-F1
#
_cell.length_a   1.000
_cell.length_b   1.000
_cell.length_c   1.000
_cell.angle_alpha   90.00
_cell.angle_beta   90.00
_cell.angle_gamma   90.00
#
_symmetry.space_group_name_H-M   'P 1'
#
loop_
_entity.id
_entity.type
_entity.pdbx_description
1 polymer ?
#
loop_
_entity_poly.entity_id
_entity_poly.type
_entity_poly.pdbx_seq_one_letter_code
_entity_poly.pdbx_strand_id
1 'polypeptide(L)'
;MAPRAHLAIYKVCPNCSDSDIIAAFEQAIQDGVHIINLSVSGFPTAEFYNDAVARSSYPAIEKGISVSVSAGNMGSSSSLGHSAPWLMVVGSTSTDRRLAATVKLGNSKEFVGETAYQPSWFNSSVLLPLAFPGINNTIETLYCKNGSMNTIDVKGKIVLCWSAGNVVFQGRVVKEAGGAAMILVGRGGNTPQVRHVLPVSYVKYADGNNIMQYYRSSLSARSIPKATIVFQGQVPGLRPAPGIDTTSSRGPSLTNGGILKPDVVAPGKDILGAWPYRSGPSDNFFRLASGTSMAAPHVAGIMALIKKKHPTWSPAAIQSAIITTAKDMDLDGKPMVDNKNGKPASIFAKGAGLVNPSGAMDPGLVYDRNISDYKGYMCGLGYSSSNVELIIRKHVNCTKVKKIKSITAELCIHHGDLEQHLAQ
;
A
#
# COMPACT_ATOMS: atom_id res chain seq x y z
N MET A 1 5.87 -14.24 4.33
CA MET A 1 7.28 -14.21 3.88
C MET A 1 8.18 -15.13 4.71
N ALA A 2 8.21 -15.03 6.05
CA ALA A 2 9.01 -15.92 6.90
C ALA A 2 8.11 -16.83 7.76
N PRO A 3 7.66 -18.01 7.25
CA PRO A 3 6.61 -18.81 7.90
C PRO A 3 7.02 -19.45 9.23
N ARG A 4 8.32 -19.53 9.53
CA ARG A 4 8.87 -20.09 10.78
C ARG A 4 9.44 -19.02 11.72
N ALA A 5 9.25 -17.74 11.42
CA ALA A 5 9.66 -16.67 12.32
C ALA A 5 8.71 -16.64 13.53
N HIS A 6 9.25 -16.40 14.72
CA HIS A 6 8.44 -16.18 15.91
C HIS A 6 7.80 -14.79 15.83
N LEU A 7 6.59 -14.65 16.38
CA LEU A 7 5.86 -13.39 16.44
C LEU A 7 5.74 -12.94 17.90
N ALA A 8 6.13 -11.69 18.16
CA ALA A 8 5.80 -10.95 19.37
C ALA A 8 4.83 -9.83 18.99
N ILE A 9 3.68 -9.74 19.68
CA ILE A 9 2.58 -8.85 19.30
C ILE A 9 2.40 -7.75 20.34
N TYR A 10 2.62 -6.50 19.93
CA TYR A 10 2.44 -5.31 20.76
C TYR A 10 1.26 -4.50 20.21
N LYS A 11 0.15 -4.44 20.97
CA LYS A 11 -1.06 -3.77 20.54
C LYS A 11 -1.02 -2.29 20.90
N VAL A 12 -0.87 -1.44 19.89
CA VAL A 12 -0.89 0.03 20.04
C VAL A 12 -2.15 0.69 19.48
N CYS A 13 -2.93 -0.03 18.67
CA CYS A 13 -4.16 0.46 18.03
C CYS A 13 -5.42 -0.15 18.69
N PRO A 14 -6.58 0.54 18.69
CA PRO A 14 -7.01 1.52 17.68
C PRO A 14 -6.51 2.95 17.88
N ASN A 15 -6.05 3.32 19.08
CA ASN A 15 -5.64 4.70 19.36
C ASN A 15 -4.36 5.07 18.60
N CYS A 16 -3.43 4.12 18.48
CA CYS A 16 -2.12 4.30 17.84
C CYS A 16 -1.42 5.58 18.33
N SER A 17 -1.53 5.87 19.63
CA SER A 17 -1.00 7.10 20.21
C SER A 17 0.52 7.08 20.20
N ASP A 18 1.14 8.25 20.11
CA ASP A 18 2.61 8.38 20.15
C ASP A 18 3.21 7.71 21.39
N SER A 19 2.55 7.84 22.55
CA SER A 19 2.97 7.19 23.80
C SER A 19 2.88 5.67 23.72
N ASP A 20 1.80 5.10 23.15
CA ASP A 20 1.65 3.65 23.02
C ASP A 20 2.68 3.08 22.05
N ILE A 21 2.95 3.80 20.95
CA ILE A 21 3.98 3.42 19.97
C ILE A 21 5.35 3.42 20.62
N ILE A 22 5.73 4.49 21.34
CA ILE A 22 7.03 4.57 22.01
C ILE A 22 7.18 3.42 23.03
N ALA A 23 6.16 3.19 23.87
CA ALA A 23 6.19 2.12 24.87
C ALA A 23 6.33 0.72 24.23
N ALA A 24 5.64 0.47 23.12
CA ALA A 24 5.74 -0.80 22.39
C ALA A 24 7.13 -1.01 21.79
N PHE A 25 7.77 0.03 21.23
CA PHE A 25 9.14 -0.07 20.75
C PHE A 25 10.13 -0.33 21.90
N GLU A 26 9.98 0.36 23.02
CA GLU A 26 10.83 0.15 24.20
C GLU A 26 10.73 -1.28 24.72
N GLN A 27 9.50 -1.82 24.83
CA GLN A 27 9.30 -3.21 25.23
C GLN A 27 9.88 -4.19 24.19
N ALA A 28 9.64 -3.96 22.90
CA ALA A 28 10.16 -4.83 21.85
C ALA A 28 11.71 -4.88 21.83
N ILE A 29 12.37 -3.75 22.11
CA ILE A 29 13.83 -3.68 22.25
C ILE A 29 14.29 -4.51 23.46
N GLN A 30 13.60 -4.38 24.61
CA GLN A 30 13.91 -5.15 25.82
C GLN A 30 13.73 -6.66 25.62
N ASP A 31 12.67 -7.05 24.90
CA ASP A 31 12.37 -8.45 24.59
C ASP A 31 13.34 -9.04 23.55
N GLY A 32 14.25 -8.24 22.98
CA GLY A 32 15.29 -8.71 22.08
C GLY A 32 14.76 -9.13 20.70
N VAL A 33 13.72 -8.47 20.18
CA VAL A 33 13.22 -8.76 18.84
C VAL A 33 14.28 -8.44 17.78
N HIS A 34 14.26 -9.16 16.66
CA HIS A 34 15.22 -8.92 15.57
C HIS A 34 14.73 -7.89 14.55
N ILE A 35 13.42 -7.86 14.30
CA ILE A 35 12.77 -7.04 13.28
C ILE A 35 11.47 -6.49 13.86
N ILE A 36 11.21 -5.21 13.65
CA ILE A 36 9.94 -4.55 13.97
C ILE A 36 9.20 -4.23 12.68
N ASN A 37 7.93 -4.62 12.59
CA ASN A 37 7.01 -4.15 11.56
C ASN A 37 5.97 -3.23 12.18
N LEU A 38 5.85 -2.00 11.66
CA LEU A 38 4.77 -1.09 12.02
C LEU A 38 4.00 -0.66 10.77
N SER A 39 2.80 -1.21 10.61
CA SER A 39 1.89 -0.89 9.50
C SER A 39 1.02 0.33 9.77
N VAL A 40 1.60 1.34 10.42
CA VAL A 40 1.01 2.66 10.73
C VAL A 40 1.85 3.71 10.00
N SER A 41 1.21 4.74 9.46
CA SER A 41 1.89 5.86 8.80
C SER A 41 1.73 7.12 9.64
N GLY A 42 2.78 7.94 9.69
CA GLY A 42 2.77 9.26 10.32
C GLY A 42 2.26 10.37 9.41
N PHE A 43 2.59 11.61 9.78
CA PHE A 43 2.24 12.82 9.04
C PHE A 43 3.40 13.28 8.14
N PRO A 44 3.15 13.63 6.85
CA PRO A 44 4.23 13.92 5.89
C PRO A 44 5.15 15.11 6.23
N THR A 45 4.67 16.01 7.09
CA THR A 45 5.38 17.22 7.52
C THR A 45 6.04 17.06 8.88
N ALA A 46 6.01 15.87 9.49
CA ALA A 46 6.66 15.64 10.77
C ALA A 46 8.19 15.63 10.61
N GLU A 47 8.86 16.47 11.38
CA GLU A 47 10.30 16.37 11.60
C GLU A 47 10.62 15.14 12.47
N PHE A 48 11.84 14.59 12.39
CA PHE A 48 12.14 13.33 13.07
C PHE A 48 12.02 13.40 14.60
N TYR A 49 12.23 14.58 15.19
CA TYR A 49 12.10 14.80 16.64
C TYR A 49 10.64 14.97 17.09
N ASN A 50 9.70 15.11 16.16
CA ASN A 50 8.26 15.13 16.41
C ASN A 50 7.56 13.85 15.92
N ASP A 51 8.27 12.95 15.23
CA ASP A 51 7.75 11.65 14.81
C ASP A 51 8.10 10.59 15.87
N ALA A 52 7.08 10.07 16.57
CA ALA A 52 7.23 9.02 17.58
C ALA A 52 7.90 7.76 17.03
N VAL A 53 7.64 7.38 15.78
CA VAL A 53 8.26 6.22 15.12
C VAL A 53 9.72 6.49 14.84
N ALA A 54 10.08 7.69 14.37
CA ALA A 54 11.49 8.05 14.16
C ALA A 54 12.28 8.04 15.47
N ARG A 55 11.74 8.65 16.54
CA ARG A 55 12.36 8.69 17.88
C ARG A 55 12.54 7.31 18.50
N SER A 56 11.53 6.45 18.39
CA SER A 56 11.55 5.13 19.03
C SER A 56 12.31 4.07 18.21
N SER A 57 12.37 4.22 16.89
CA SER A 57 13.15 3.33 16.03
C SER A 57 14.65 3.55 16.09
N TYR A 58 15.14 4.76 16.39
CA TYR A 58 16.58 5.02 16.47
C TYR A 58 17.30 4.13 17.51
N PRO A 59 16.82 4.02 18.76
CA PRO A 59 17.36 3.06 19.73
C PRO A 59 17.28 1.59 19.27
N ALA A 60 16.25 1.21 18.52
CA ALA A 60 16.12 -0.14 17.96
C ALA A 60 17.25 -0.40 16.94
N ILE A 61 17.51 0.56 16.05
CA ILE A 61 18.58 0.47 15.04
C ILE A 61 19.96 0.42 15.72
N GLU A 62 20.18 1.20 16.79
CA GLU A 62 21.40 1.14 17.61
C GLU A 62 21.62 -0.26 18.22
N LYS A 63 20.54 -0.98 18.53
CA LYS A 63 20.59 -2.37 19.02
C LYS A 63 20.61 -3.43 17.91
N GLY A 64 20.74 -3.03 16.65
CA GLY A 64 20.80 -3.94 15.50
C GLY A 64 19.44 -4.48 15.06
N ILE A 65 18.34 -3.87 15.49
CA ILE A 65 16.96 -4.26 15.17
C ILE A 65 16.49 -3.47 13.95
N SER A 66 16.13 -4.16 12.87
CA SER A 66 15.63 -3.50 11.65
C SER A 66 14.16 -3.13 11.78
N VAL A 67 13.76 -2.00 11.19
CA VAL A 67 12.37 -1.50 11.27
C VAL A 67 11.78 -1.30 9.87
N SER A 68 10.66 -1.98 9.60
CA SER A 68 9.85 -1.82 8.38
C SER A 68 8.58 -1.04 8.70
N VAL A 69 8.32 0.01 7.93
CA VAL A 69 7.14 0.86 8.09
C VAL A 69 6.39 1.04 6.77
N SER A 70 5.07 1.20 6.86
CA SER A 70 4.24 1.50 5.69
C SER A 70 4.40 2.96 5.24
N ALA A 71 4.49 3.19 3.93
CA ALA A 71 4.62 4.56 3.39
C ALA A 71 3.36 5.42 3.59
N GLY A 72 2.17 4.82 3.73
CA GLY A 72 0.88 5.51 3.81
C GLY A 72 -0.01 5.27 2.59
N ASN A 73 -1.28 5.67 2.68
CA ASN A 73 -2.32 5.35 1.68
C ASN A 73 -3.02 6.60 1.10
N MET A 74 -2.32 7.75 1.02
CA MET A 74 -2.90 9.01 0.53
C MET A 74 -2.79 9.18 -1.00
N GLY A 75 -1.78 8.59 -1.63
CA GLY A 75 -1.63 8.56 -3.09
C GLY A 75 -1.30 9.88 -3.80
N SER A 76 -1.16 10.98 -3.06
CA SER A 76 -0.69 12.28 -3.57
C SER A 76 0.84 12.38 -3.52
N SER A 77 1.41 13.36 -4.23
CA SER A 77 2.83 13.70 -4.08
C SER A 77 3.12 14.15 -2.65
N SER A 78 4.32 13.86 -2.14
CA SER A 78 4.77 14.29 -0.80
C SER A 78 3.79 13.94 0.32
N SER A 79 3.29 12.71 0.29
CA SER A 79 2.24 12.23 1.18
C SER A 79 2.65 11.05 2.06
N LEU A 80 3.91 10.63 1.99
CA LEU A 80 4.42 9.58 2.86
C LEU A 80 4.70 10.12 4.27
N GLY A 81 4.34 9.35 5.29
CA GLY A 81 4.31 9.81 6.68
C GLY A 81 5.60 9.63 7.47
N HIS A 82 6.40 8.63 7.13
CA HIS A 82 7.68 8.36 7.78
C HIS A 82 8.80 8.49 6.78
N SER A 83 9.84 9.25 7.14
CA SER A 83 10.92 9.55 6.19
C SER A 83 12.33 9.49 6.79
N ALA A 84 12.44 9.07 8.06
CA ALA A 84 13.72 8.94 8.73
C ALA A 84 14.65 7.97 7.98
N PRO A 85 15.94 8.30 7.82
CA PRO A 85 16.86 7.53 6.97
C PRO A 85 17.11 6.09 7.41
N TRP A 86 16.93 5.81 8.71
CA TRP A 86 17.13 4.49 9.31
C TRP A 86 15.89 3.58 9.24
N LEU A 87 14.77 4.07 8.72
CA LEU A 87 13.56 3.28 8.50
C LEU A 87 13.54 2.69 7.08
N MET A 88 13.06 1.45 6.94
CA MET A 88 12.65 0.90 5.65
C MET A 88 11.18 1.25 5.40
N VAL A 89 10.95 2.23 4.53
CA VAL A 89 9.63 2.77 4.17
C VAL A 89 9.14 2.07 2.91
N VAL A 90 8.02 1.37 3.03
CA VAL A 90 7.55 0.44 2.01
C VAL A 90 6.29 0.97 1.32
N GLY A 91 6.38 1.16 0.00
CA GLY A 91 5.22 1.44 -0.86
C GLY A 91 4.47 0.17 -1.31
N SER A 92 3.26 0.35 -1.84
CA SER A 92 2.36 -0.74 -2.22
C SER A 92 2.34 -0.94 -3.74
N THR A 93 2.37 -2.20 -4.16
CA THR A 93 2.12 -2.63 -5.54
C THR A 93 0.95 -3.59 -5.62
N SER A 94 0.37 -3.66 -6.81
CA SER A 94 -0.46 -4.77 -7.24
C SER A 94 0.36 -6.01 -7.58
N THR A 95 -0.26 -7.18 -7.44
CA THR A 95 0.27 -8.46 -7.96
C THR A 95 -0.17 -8.66 -9.41
N ASP A 96 0.09 -9.82 -10.00
CA ASP A 96 -0.50 -10.26 -11.29
C ASP A 96 -1.85 -10.96 -11.12
N ARG A 97 -2.30 -11.13 -9.87
CA ARG A 97 -3.57 -11.73 -9.50
C ARG A 97 -4.67 -10.67 -9.43
N ARG A 98 -5.82 -10.96 -10.03
CA ARG A 98 -7.04 -10.15 -9.91
C ARG A 98 -8.25 -11.02 -9.61
N LEU A 99 -9.27 -10.41 -8.99
CA LEU A 99 -10.56 -11.05 -8.75
C LEU A 99 -11.55 -10.51 -9.77
N ALA A 100 -11.52 -11.10 -10.97
CA ALA A 100 -12.18 -10.52 -12.14
C ALA A 100 -13.70 -10.65 -12.07
N ALA A 101 -14.37 -9.55 -12.39
CA ALA A 101 -15.82 -9.42 -12.48
C ALA A 101 -16.15 -8.54 -13.68
N THR A 102 -16.23 -9.15 -14.85
CA THR A 102 -16.37 -8.43 -16.12
C THR A 102 -17.81 -7.97 -16.32
N VAL A 103 -17.99 -6.68 -16.59
CA VAL A 103 -19.29 -6.12 -16.98
C VAL A 103 -19.50 -6.37 -18.46
N LYS A 104 -20.57 -7.07 -18.82
CA LYS A 104 -20.97 -7.30 -20.20
C LYS A 104 -22.25 -6.54 -20.50
N LEU A 105 -22.22 -5.68 -21.51
CA LEU A 105 -23.36 -4.87 -21.93
C LEU A 105 -24.20 -5.58 -23.00
N GLY A 106 -25.44 -5.12 -23.21
CA GLY A 106 -26.34 -5.67 -24.23
C GLY A 106 -25.88 -5.50 -25.67
N ASN A 107 -24.89 -4.62 -25.92
CA ASN A 107 -24.21 -4.48 -27.21
C ASN A 107 -22.92 -5.31 -27.30
N SER A 108 -22.75 -6.31 -26.44
CA SER A 108 -21.58 -7.19 -26.36
C SER A 108 -20.25 -6.55 -25.99
N LYS A 109 -20.21 -5.25 -25.66
CA LYS A 109 -19.00 -4.64 -25.10
C LYS A 109 -18.76 -5.16 -23.68
N GLU A 110 -17.49 -5.45 -23.39
CA GLU A 110 -17.05 -5.99 -22.12
C GLU A 110 -16.04 -5.03 -21.46
N PHE A 111 -16.19 -4.85 -20.14
CA PHE A 111 -15.33 -4.00 -19.33
C PHE A 111 -14.84 -4.82 -18.14
N VAL A 112 -13.53 -5.00 -18.04
CA VAL A 112 -12.93 -5.75 -16.94
C VAL A 112 -13.04 -4.94 -15.66
N GLY A 113 -13.90 -5.40 -14.77
CA GLY A 113 -13.97 -4.93 -13.39
C GLY A 113 -13.45 -5.99 -12.42
N GLU A 114 -13.50 -5.66 -11.14
CA GLU A 114 -13.01 -6.56 -10.09
C GLU A 114 -13.98 -6.59 -8.89
N THR A 115 -14.04 -7.71 -8.17
CA THR A 115 -14.71 -7.80 -6.86
C THR A 115 -14.30 -9.07 -6.10
N ALA A 116 -14.30 -8.99 -4.77
CA ALA A 116 -14.17 -10.14 -3.89
C ALA A 116 -15.51 -10.82 -3.60
N TYR A 117 -16.64 -10.19 -3.93
CA TYR A 117 -17.97 -10.77 -3.73
C TYR A 117 -18.52 -11.34 -5.03
N GLN A 118 -18.31 -12.64 -5.22
CA GLN A 118 -18.69 -13.38 -6.41
C GLN A 118 -19.70 -14.49 -6.03
N PRO A 119 -20.97 -14.15 -5.78
CA PRO A 119 -21.97 -15.12 -5.35
C PRO A 119 -22.35 -16.11 -6.46
N SER A 120 -22.35 -17.41 -6.14
CA SER A 120 -22.72 -18.49 -7.09
C SER A 120 -24.17 -18.46 -7.55
N TRP A 121 -25.07 -17.82 -6.78
CA TRP A 121 -26.49 -17.71 -7.11
C TRP A 121 -26.79 -16.64 -8.17
N PHE A 122 -25.85 -15.75 -8.47
CA PHE A 122 -26.06 -14.72 -9.49
C PHE A 122 -25.88 -15.32 -10.90
N ASN A 123 -26.95 -15.29 -11.71
CA ASN A 123 -26.92 -15.86 -13.05
C ASN A 123 -26.26 -14.90 -14.06
N SER A 124 -24.95 -15.07 -14.29
CA SER A 124 -24.18 -14.27 -15.25
C SER A 124 -24.62 -14.43 -16.72
N SER A 125 -25.43 -15.44 -17.07
CA SER A 125 -25.93 -15.65 -18.44
C SER A 125 -27.14 -14.76 -18.78
N VAL A 126 -27.78 -14.15 -17.78
CA VAL A 126 -28.97 -13.31 -17.98
C VAL A 126 -28.58 -11.84 -17.99
N LEU A 127 -28.92 -11.13 -19.06
CA LEU A 127 -28.82 -9.68 -19.11
C LEU A 127 -30.03 -9.03 -18.43
N LEU A 128 -29.78 -8.29 -17.36
CA LEU A 128 -30.78 -7.54 -16.62
C LEU A 128 -30.84 -6.09 -17.14
N PRO A 129 -31.98 -5.39 -17.03
CA PRO A 129 -32.04 -3.97 -17.33
C PRO A 129 -31.02 -3.20 -16.49
N LEU A 130 -30.34 -2.25 -17.12
CA LEU A 130 -29.43 -1.32 -16.48
C LEU A 130 -30.23 -0.09 -16.05
N ALA A 131 -29.96 0.43 -14.85
CA ALA A 131 -30.49 1.69 -14.35
C ALA A 131 -29.33 2.62 -13.99
N PHE A 132 -29.45 3.90 -14.35
CA PHE A 132 -28.48 4.92 -13.98
C PHE A 132 -29.21 6.09 -13.30
N PRO A 133 -29.33 6.07 -11.96
CA PRO A 133 -29.96 7.14 -11.20
C PRO A 133 -29.33 8.52 -11.46
N GLY A 134 -28.01 8.55 -11.65
CA GLY A 134 -27.23 9.76 -11.91
C GLY A 134 -27.43 10.40 -13.29
N ILE A 135 -28.40 9.95 -14.11
CA ILE A 135 -28.64 10.52 -15.45
C ILE A 135 -28.89 12.03 -15.43
N ASN A 136 -29.59 12.51 -14.39
CA ASN A 136 -29.92 13.94 -14.19
C ASN A 136 -28.83 14.70 -13.40
N ASN A 137 -27.64 14.11 -13.20
CA ASN A 137 -26.45 14.72 -12.63
C ASN A 137 -26.59 15.33 -11.21
N THR A 138 -27.52 14.88 -10.36
CA THR A 138 -27.45 15.24 -8.93
C THR A 138 -26.35 14.45 -8.24
N ILE A 139 -25.64 15.08 -7.31
CA ILE A 139 -24.56 14.44 -6.54
C ILE A 139 -25.11 13.21 -5.80
N GLU A 140 -26.32 13.31 -5.26
CA GLU A 140 -26.99 12.28 -4.47
C GLU A 140 -27.24 11.02 -5.30
N THR A 141 -27.80 11.18 -6.50
CA THR A 141 -28.14 10.06 -7.40
C THR A 141 -26.91 9.48 -8.08
N LEU A 142 -25.92 10.31 -8.44
CA LEU A 142 -24.66 9.86 -9.03
C LEU A 142 -23.90 8.89 -8.11
N TYR A 143 -23.93 9.17 -6.80
CA TYR A 143 -23.28 8.35 -5.79
C TYR A 143 -24.23 7.36 -5.10
N CYS A 144 -25.47 7.22 -5.55
CA CYS A 144 -26.44 6.31 -4.94
C CYS A 144 -26.52 6.46 -3.41
N LYS A 145 -26.57 7.72 -2.95
CA LYS A 145 -26.68 8.05 -1.51
C LYS A 145 -28.03 7.60 -0.97
N ASN A 146 -28.15 7.52 0.35
CA ASN A 146 -29.40 7.17 1.01
C ASN A 146 -30.56 8.08 0.55
N GLY A 147 -31.72 7.48 0.25
CA GLY A 147 -32.91 8.19 -0.25
C GLY A 147 -32.85 8.66 -1.71
N SER A 148 -31.71 8.53 -2.41
CA SER A 148 -31.55 9.05 -3.77
C SER A 148 -32.32 8.28 -4.85
N MET A 149 -32.86 7.10 -4.54
CA MET A 149 -33.55 6.22 -5.49
C MET A 149 -35.05 6.06 -5.19
N ASN A 150 -35.62 6.82 -4.25
CA ASN A 150 -37.03 6.68 -3.84
C ASN A 150 -38.02 6.90 -4.99
N THR A 151 -37.64 7.67 -6.01
CA THR A 151 -38.46 8.00 -7.18
C THR A 151 -37.97 7.32 -8.47
N ILE A 152 -36.94 6.47 -8.38
CA ILE A 152 -36.28 5.86 -9.54
C ILE A 152 -36.48 4.34 -9.46
N ASP A 153 -37.13 3.77 -10.47
CA ASP A 153 -37.34 2.32 -10.53
C ASP A 153 -36.02 1.59 -10.81
N VAL A 154 -35.44 1.02 -9.76
CA VAL A 154 -34.23 0.18 -9.78
C VAL A 154 -34.52 -1.28 -9.47
N LYS A 155 -35.78 -1.65 -9.25
CA LYS A 155 -36.16 -2.99 -8.76
C LYS A 155 -35.81 -4.07 -9.81
N GLY A 156 -35.01 -5.05 -9.42
CA GLY A 156 -34.55 -6.13 -10.32
C GLY A 156 -33.52 -5.71 -11.36
N LYS A 157 -32.98 -4.49 -11.27
CA LYS A 157 -32.04 -3.92 -12.26
C LYS A 157 -30.60 -3.96 -11.76
N ILE A 158 -29.65 -3.85 -12.67
CA ILE A 158 -28.25 -3.51 -12.34
C ILE A 158 -28.16 -2.00 -12.22
N VAL A 159 -27.62 -1.49 -11.12
CA VAL A 159 -27.53 -0.04 -10.89
C VAL A 159 -26.11 0.46 -11.11
N LEU A 160 -25.94 1.46 -11.98
CA LEU A 160 -24.67 2.14 -12.19
C LEU A 160 -24.52 3.29 -11.19
N CYS A 161 -23.45 3.29 -10.40
CA CYS A 161 -23.15 4.29 -9.39
C CYS A 161 -21.67 4.68 -9.43
N TRP A 162 -21.32 5.90 -9.04
CA TRP A 162 -19.92 6.27 -8.78
C TRP A 162 -19.56 5.98 -7.32
N SER A 163 -18.31 5.61 -7.08
CA SER A 163 -17.80 5.37 -5.73
C SER A 163 -17.74 6.67 -4.89
N ALA A 164 -18.19 6.59 -3.64
CA ALA A 164 -18.26 7.71 -2.69
C ALA A 164 -17.80 7.32 -1.26
N GLY A 165 -16.60 6.72 -1.16
CA GLY A 165 -16.02 6.35 0.14
C GLY A 165 -16.53 5.00 0.63
N ASN A 166 -17.65 4.97 1.37
CA ASN A 166 -18.19 3.71 1.91
C ASN A 166 -19.01 2.95 0.86
N VAL A 167 -18.30 2.24 -0.01
CA VAL A 167 -18.86 1.49 -1.14
C VAL A 167 -19.83 0.38 -0.71
N VAL A 168 -19.60 -0.26 0.44
CA VAL A 168 -20.50 -1.29 0.98
C VAL A 168 -21.84 -0.69 1.39
N PHE A 169 -21.81 0.49 2.00
CA PHE A 169 -23.03 1.24 2.31
C PHE A 169 -23.78 1.64 1.03
N GLN A 170 -23.08 2.10 -0.03
CA GLN A 170 -23.73 2.37 -1.32
C GLN A 170 -24.45 1.13 -1.87
N GLY A 171 -23.84 -0.05 -1.77
CA GLY A 171 -24.54 -1.29 -2.12
C GLY A 171 -25.75 -1.59 -1.26
N ARG A 172 -25.70 -1.28 0.04
CA ARG A 172 -26.85 -1.49 0.92
C ARG A 172 -28.03 -0.64 0.45
N VAL A 173 -27.80 0.62 0.14
CA VAL A 173 -28.83 1.52 -0.42
C VAL A 173 -29.40 0.94 -1.72
N VAL A 174 -28.56 0.47 -2.65
CA VAL A 174 -29.03 -0.16 -3.90
C VAL A 174 -29.86 -1.42 -3.64
N LYS A 175 -29.40 -2.27 -2.72
CA LYS A 175 -30.10 -3.52 -2.35
C LYS A 175 -31.45 -3.24 -1.70
N GLU A 176 -31.52 -2.28 -0.78
CA GLU A 176 -32.74 -1.88 -0.08
C GLU A 176 -33.76 -1.25 -1.05
N ALA A 177 -33.30 -0.54 -2.08
CA ALA A 177 -34.14 -0.06 -3.17
C ALA A 177 -34.60 -1.17 -4.15
N GLY A 178 -34.18 -2.42 -3.94
CA GLY A 178 -34.55 -3.58 -4.76
C GLY A 178 -33.64 -3.86 -5.96
N GLY A 179 -32.49 -3.20 -6.06
CA GLY A 179 -31.49 -3.46 -7.10
C GLY A 179 -30.93 -4.89 -7.03
N ALA A 180 -30.78 -5.53 -8.20
CA ALA A 180 -30.30 -6.91 -8.30
C ALA A 180 -28.77 -7.02 -8.28
N ALA A 181 -28.08 -6.02 -8.83
CA ALA A 181 -26.63 -5.92 -8.84
C ALA A 181 -26.19 -4.46 -8.97
N MET A 182 -24.89 -4.19 -8.82
CA MET A 182 -24.33 -2.84 -8.94
C MET A 182 -23.08 -2.82 -9.81
N ILE A 183 -22.94 -1.81 -10.66
CA ILE A 183 -21.67 -1.45 -11.30
C ILE A 183 -21.17 -0.20 -10.59
N LEU A 184 -20.01 -0.29 -9.95
CA LEU A 184 -19.43 0.82 -9.23
C LEU A 184 -18.23 1.39 -9.97
N VAL A 185 -18.32 2.66 -10.36
CA VAL A 185 -17.25 3.36 -11.05
C VAL A 185 -16.25 3.89 -10.02
N GLY A 186 -15.02 3.38 -10.07
CA GLY A 186 -13.95 3.80 -9.18
C GLY A 186 -13.52 5.25 -9.44
N ARG A 187 -13.21 5.98 -8.36
CA ARG A 187 -12.47 7.25 -8.44
C ARG A 187 -10.97 6.95 -8.44
N GLY A 188 -10.45 6.52 -9.59
CA GLY A 188 -9.04 6.09 -9.76
C GLY A 188 -8.88 4.57 -9.90
N GLY A 189 -7.65 4.06 -9.78
CA GLY A 189 -7.32 2.63 -9.95
C GLY A 189 -7.56 1.74 -8.71
N ASN A 190 -8.30 2.24 -7.72
CA ASN A 190 -8.70 1.47 -6.55
C ASN A 190 -9.96 0.65 -6.83
N THR A 191 -9.84 -0.65 -6.65
CA THR A 191 -10.92 -1.63 -6.65
C THR A 191 -10.96 -2.22 -5.23
N PRO A 192 -11.78 -1.68 -4.31
CA PRO A 192 -11.86 -2.20 -2.96
C PRO A 192 -12.33 -3.66 -3.00
N GLN A 193 -11.47 -4.60 -2.65
CA GLN A 193 -11.82 -6.02 -2.56
C GLN A 193 -12.52 -6.33 -1.22
N VAL A 194 -13.57 -5.57 -0.91
CA VAL A 194 -14.41 -5.77 0.26
C VAL A 194 -15.60 -6.64 -0.13
N ARG A 195 -15.99 -7.57 0.74
CA ARG A 195 -17.23 -8.32 0.54
C ARG A 195 -18.41 -7.34 0.49
N HIS A 196 -19.16 -7.38 -0.59
CA HIS A 196 -20.33 -6.56 -0.81
C HIS A 196 -21.62 -7.23 -0.32
N VAL A 197 -22.70 -6.45 -0.23
CA VAL A 197 -24.03 -6.92 0.20
C VAL A 197 -24.92 -7.43 -0.94
N LEU A 198 -24.52 -7.16 -2.19
CA LEU A 198 -25.14 -7.60 -3.45
C LEU A 198 -24.06 -7.79 -4.53
N PRO A 199 -24.31 -8.54 -5.62
CA PRO A 199 -23.39 -8.70 -6.75
C PRO A 199 -22.90 -7.34 -7.25
N VAL A 200 -21.58 -7.17 -7.37
CA VAL A 200 -20.99 -5.89 -7.76
C VAL A 200 -19.79 -6.09 -8.67
N SER A 201 -19.56 -5.16 -9.60
CA SER A 201 -18.30 -5.05 -10.31
C SER A 201 -17.75 -3.63 -10.17
N TYR A 202 -16.50 -3.51 -9.71
CA TYR A 202 -15.79 -2.24 -9.64
C TYR A 202 -15.04 -2.03 -10.96
N VAL A 203 -15.42 -1.02 -11.73
CA VAL A 203 -14.81 -0.69 -13.01
C VAL A 203 -13.98 0.59 -12.91
N LYS A 204 -13.01 0.75 -13.80
CA LYS A 204 -12.20 1.98 -13.87
C LYS A 204 -13.08 3.16 -14.28
N TYR A 205 -12.63 4.38 -13.95
CA TYR A 205 -13.34 5.62 -14.28
C TYR A 205 -13.65 5.75 -15.78
N ALA A 206 -12.65 5.46 -16.64
CA ALA A 206 -12.82 5.52 -18.09
C ALA A 206 -13.88 4.53 -18.60
N ASP A 207 -13.90 3.31 -18.07
CA ASP A 207 -14.88 2.28 -18.40
C ASP A 207 -16.28 2.68 -17.92
N GLY A 208 -16.39 3.26 -16.72
CA GLY A 208 -17.64 3.82 -16.21
C GLY A 208 -18.23 4.90 -17.13
N ASN A 209 -17.38 5.78 -17.68
CA ASN A 209 -17.83 6.77 -18.66
C ASN A 209 -18.35 6.11 -19.95
N ASN A 210 -17.69 5.06 -20.43
CA ASN A 210 -18.15 4.30 -21.61
C ASN A 210 -19.50 3.61 -21.35
N ILE A 211 -19.70 3.04 -20.15
CA ILE A 211 -20.97 2.42 -19.75
C ILE A 211 -22.08 3.47 -19.65
N MET A 212 -21.79 4.66 -19.10
CA MET A 212 -22.74 5.78 -19.05
C MET A 212 -23.14 6.27 -20.45
N GLN A 213 -22.18 6.36 -21.38
CA GLN A 213 -22.47 6.72 -22.76
C GLN A 213 -23.37 5.68 -23.44
N TYR A 214 -23.09 4.38 -23.24
CA TYR A 214 -23.97 3.30 -23.70
C TYR A 214 -25.39 3.42 -23.14
N TYR A 215 -25.53 3.73 -21.85
CA TYR A 215 -26.85 3.92 -21.23
C TYR A 215 -27.62 5.05 -21.93
N ARG A 216 -26.98 6.21 -22.11
CA ARG A 216 -27.59 7.38 -22.77
C ARG A 216 -27.99 7.09 -24.21
N SER A 217 -27.10 6.47 -24.99
CA SER A 217 -27.39 6.15 -26.40
C SER A 217 -28.53 5.13 -26.54
N SER A 218 -28.63 4.17 -25.62
CA SER A 218 -29.73 3.20 -25.60
C SER A 218 -31.08 3.89 -25.40
N LEU A 219 -31.14 4.87 -24.50
CA LEU A 219 -32.36 5.66 -24.26
C LEU A 219 -32.73 6.52 -25.48
N SER A 220 -31.76 7.19 -26.11
CA SER A 220 -31.98 7.95 -27.34
C SER A 220 -32.50 7.06 -28.47
N ALA A 221 -32.03 5.81 -28.55
CA ALA A 221 -32.49 4.81 -29.50
C ALA A 221 -33.80 4.10 -29.08
N ARG A 222 -34.45 4.51 -27.98
CA ARG A 222 -35.66 3.89 -27.42
C ARG A 222 -35.51 2.39 -27.14
N SER A 223 -34.30 1.96 -26.78
CA SER A 223 -33.99 0.59 -26.39
C SER A 223 -33.76 0.50 -24.88
N ILE A 224 -34.06 -0.66 -24.29
CA ILE A 224 -33.80 -0.89 -22.87
C ILE A 224 -32.31 -1.25 -22.72
N PRO A 225 -31.48 -0.41 -22.08
CA PRO A 225 -30.09 -0.75 -21.82
C PRO A 225 -30.04 -1.97 -20.89
N LYS A 226 -29.16 -2.92 -21.19
CA LYS A 226 -29.01 -4.13 -20.37
C LYS A 226 -27.54 -4.40 -20.08
N ALA A 227 -27.28 -5.07 -18.97
CA ALA A 227 -25.96 -5.52 -18.58
C ALA A 227 -26.03 -6.81 -17.76
N THR A 228 -24.90 -7.47 -17.61
CA THR A 228 -24.65 -8.53 -16.63
C THR A 228 -23.24 -8.42 -16.08
N ILE A 229 -22.97 -9.14 -15.00
CA ILE A 229 -21.63 -9.25 -14.39
C ILE A 229 -21.21 -10.70 -14.47
N VAL A 230 -20.08 -10.95 -15.12
CA VAL A 230 -19.48 -12.27 -15.26
C VAL A 230 -18.39 -12.41 -14.20
N PHE A 231 -18.64 -13.27 -13.21
CA PHE A 231 -17.69 -13.58 -12.16
C PHE A 231 -16.73 -14.68 -12.62
N GLN A 232 -15.42 -14.39 -12.60
CA GLN A 232 -14.39 -15.29 -13.13
C GLN A 232 -13.44 -15.82 -12.05
N GLY A 233 -13.76 -15.56 -10.78
CA GLY A 233 -12.94 -15.94 -9.64
C GLY A 233 -11.60 -15.20 -9.65
N GLN A 234 -10.55 -15.94 -9.27
CA GLN A 234 -9.18 -15.49 -9.30
C GLN A 234 -8.57 -15.73 -10.69
N VAL A 235 -8.11 -14.66 -11.32
CA VAL A 235 -7.42 -14.73 -12.62
C VAL A 235 -5.96 -14.29 -12.43
N PRO A 236 -4.96 -15.16 -12.67
CA PRO A 236 -3.55 -14.80 -12.68
C PRO A 236 -3.12 -14.18 -14.02
N GLY A 237 -1.93 -13.59 -14.05
CA GLY A 237 -1.30 -13.12 -15.28
C GLY A 237 -1.84 -11.82 -15.87
N LEU A 238 -2.68 -11.07 -15.14
CA LEU A 238 -3.15 -9.77 -15.62
C LEU A 238 -2.01 -8.73 -15.57
N ARG A 239 -1.97 -7.86 -16.58
CA ARG A 239 -0.94 -6.84 -16.79
C ARG A 239 -1.52 -5.42 -16.80
N PRO A 240 -0.71 -4.39 -16.48
CA PRO A 240 0.68 -4.46 -16.01
C PRO A 240 0.74 -4.97 -14.56
N ALA A 241 1.78 -5.74 -14.25
CA ALA A 241 2.01 -6.30 -12.91
C ALA A 241 3.52 -6.55 -12.67
N PRO A 242 4.08 -6.16 -11.51
CA PRO A 242 3.47 -5.22 -10.56
C PRO A 242 3.23 -3.85 -11.20
N GLY A 243 2.25 -3.14 -10.66
CA GLY A 243 2.05 -1.71 -10.89
C GLY A 243 1.81 -1.02 -9.55
N ILE A 244 2.28 0.21 -9.38
CA ILE A 244 2.15 0.96 -8.13
C ILE A 244 0.69 1.13 -7.78
N ASP A 245 0.32 0.80 -6.54
CA ASP A 245 -1.03 0.96 -6.04
C ASP A 245 -1.40 2.45 -6.00
N THR A 246 -2.61 2.80 -6.41
CA THR A 246 -2.99 4.20 -6.59
C THR A 246 -3.01 4.98 -5.28
N THR A 247 -3.31 4.29 -4.17
CA THR A 247 -3.27 4.86 -2.81
C THR A 247 -1.87 4.96 -2.22
N SER A 248 -0.88 4.23 -2.74
CA SER A 248 0.46 4.22 -2.12
C SER A 248 0.98 5.65 -2.00
N SER A 249 1.24 6.11 -0.78
CA SER A 249 1.81 7.43 -0.56
C SER A 249 3.15 7.58 -1.28
N ARG A 250 3.43 8.79 -1.76
CA ARG A 250 4.59 9.10 -2.62
C ARG A 250 5.49 10.14 -1.97
N GLY A 251 6.77 10.11 -2.31
CA GLY A 251 7.71 11.18 -2.00
C GLY A 251 7.52 12.40 -2.92
N PRO A 252 8.47 13.35 -2.93
CA PRO A 252 9.58 13.44 -1.99
C PRO A 252 9.09 13.66 -0.55
N SER A 253 9.88 13.24 0.43
CA SER A 253 9.67 13.72 1.81
C SER A 253 10.01 15.21 1.89
N LEU A 254 9.27 15.93 2.72
CA LEU A 254 9.46 17.36 2.93
C LEU A 254 10.47 17.68 4.05
N THR A 255 10.81 16.69 4.89
CA THR A 255 11.55 16.90 6.14
C THR A 255 12.89 16.16 6.21
N ASN A 256 13.19 15.28 5.24
CA ASN A 256 14.40 14.43 5.26
C ASN A 256 15.53 14.92 4.35
N GLY A 257 15.64 16.21 4.07
CA GLY A 257 16.79 16.78 3.34
C GLY A 257 17.17 16.09 2.02
N GLY A 258 16.21 15.51 1.29
CA GLY A 258 16.41 14.95 -0.05
C GLY A 258 16.69 13.45 -0.13
N ILE A 259 16.58 12.69 0.96
CA ILE A 259 16.69 11.22 0.88
C ILE A 259 15.45 10.65 0.18
N LEU A 260 15.66 9.89 -0.89
CA LEU A 260 14.59 9.28 -1.67
C LEU A 260 13.75 8.34 -0.79
N LYS A 261 12.42 8.49 -0.86
CA LYS A 261 11.41 7.62 -0.24
C LYS A 261 10.20 7.47 -1.18
N PRO A 262 9.45 6.35 -1.15
CA PRO A 262 9.73 5.14 -0.34
C PRO A 262 11.04 4.47 -0.77
N ASP A 263 11.58 3.58 0.07
CA ASP A 263 12.84 2.89 -0.25
C ASP A 263 12.62 1.82 -1.32
N VAL A 264 11.55 1.04 -1.16
CA VAL A 264 11.15 -0.06 -2.05
C VAL A 264 9.63 -0.18 -2.08
N VAL A 265 9.13 -1.03 -2.97
CA VAL A 265 7.73 -1.45 -3.00
C VAL A 265 7.59 -2.96 -2.83
N ALA A 266 6.46 -3.38 -2.28
CA ALA A 266 6.12 -4.79 -2.12
C ALA A 266 4.62 -5.02 -2.40
N PRO A 267 4.18 -6.28 -2.59
CA PRO A 267 2.77 -6.60 -2.76
C PRO A 267 1.92 -6.07 -1.60
N GLY A 268 1.02 -5.15 -1.91
CA GLY A 268 0.17 -4.50 -0.92
C GLY A 268 -1.29 -4.40 -1.35
N LYS A 269 -1.63 -4.60 -2.62
CA LYS A 269 -3.01 -4.63 -3.11
C LYS A 269 -3.55 -6.06 -3.14
N ASP A 270 -4.72 -6.24 -2.52
CA ASP A 270 -5.54 -7.45 -2.52
C ASP A 270 -4.79 -8.66 -1.96
N ILE A 271 -4.14 -8.46 -0.81
CA ILE A 271 -3.37 -9.49 -0.11
C ILE A 271 -4.31 -10.27 0.80
N LEU A 272 -4.29 -11.59 0.67
CA LEU A 272 -5.04 -12.49 1.54
C LEU A 272 -4.24 -12.70 2.84
N GLY A 273 -4.86 -12.42 3.98
CA GLY A 273 -4.27 -12.64 5.31
C GLY A 273 -5.28 -13.17 6.31
N ALA A 274 -4.79 -13.61 7.47
CA ALA A 274 -5.63 -14.04 8.57
C ALA A 274 -6.52 -12.89 9.07
N TRP A 275 -7.74 -13.22 9.48
CA TRP A 275 -8.73 -12.27 9.98
C TRP A 275 -9.46 -12.85 11.20
N PRO A 276 -9.75 -12.07 12.24
CA PRO A 276 -10.52 -12.56 13.38
C PRO A 276 -11.93 -12.98 12.96
N TYR A 277 -12.34 -14.18 13.40
CA TYR A 277 -13.69 -14.68 13.17
C TYR A 277 -14.74 -13.72 13.74
N ARG A 278 -15.84 -13.48 13.02
CA ARG A 278 -16.94 -12.55 13.38
C ARG A 278 -16.57 -11.06 13.55
N SER A 279 -15.37 -10.64 13.18
CA SER A 279 -14.95 -9.22 13.23
C SER A 279 -15.09 -8.49 11.89
N GLY A 280 -16.05 -8.88 11.05
CA GLY A 280 -16.23 -8.32 9.70
C GLY A 280 -17.48 -8.83 8.96
N PRO A 281 -17.70 -8.42 7.70
CA PRO A 281 -18.90 -8.78 6.91
C PRO A 281 -18.95 -10.26 6.46
N SER A 282 -18.03 -11.10 6.93
CA SER A 282 -17.99 -12.54 6.64
C SER A 282 -17.43 -13.32 7.82
N ASP A 283 -18.01 -14.48 8.07
CA ASP A 283 -17.53 -15.50 9.00
C ASP A 283 -16.38 -16.31 8.39
N ASN A 284 -15.29 -15.65 7.99
CA ASN A 284 -14.11 -16.26 7.41
C ASN A 284 -12.86 -15.92 8.23
N PHE A 285 -11.99 -16.90 8.43
CA PHE A 285 -10.67 -16.72 9.07
C PHE A 285 -9.65 -15.99 8.18
N PHE A 286 -10.03 -15.67 6.94
CA PHE A 286 -9.18 -14.99 5.98
C PHE A 286 -9.93 -13.88 5.26
N ARG A 287 -9.21 -12.81 4.95
CA ARG A 287 -9.75 -11.66 4.25
C ARG A 287 -8.70 -11.04 3.33
N LEU A 288 -9.18 -10.47 2.23
CA LEU A 288 -8.39 -9.62 1.36
C LEU A 288 -8.35 -8.20 1.91
N ALA A 289 -7.15 -7.66 2.00
CA ALA A 289 -6.91 -6.29 2.41
C ALA A 289 -5.88 -5.64 1.47
N SER A 290 -5.95 -4.32 1.38
CA SER A 290 -5.13 -3.53 0.47
C SER A 290 -4.55 -2.33 1.19
N GLY A 291 -3.29 -2.01 0.88
CA GLY A 291 -2.59 -0.83 1.37
C GLY A 291 -1.11 -1.12 1.64
N THR A 292 -0.36 -0.04 1.90
CA THR A 292 1.04 -0.13 2.35
C THR A 292 1.19 -0.88 3.67
N SER A 293 0.13 -0.94 4.48
CA SER A 293 0.03 -1.78 5.68
C SER A 293 0.19 -3.28 5.40
N MET A 294 -0.14 -3.76 4.19
CA MET A 294 0.07 -5.14 3.76
C MET A 294 1.44 -5.32 3.09
N ALA A 295 1.99 -4.25 2.48
CA ALA A 295 3.32 -4.28 1.87
C ALA A 295 4.46 -4.33 2.91
N ALA A 296 4.39 -3.49 3.95
CA ALA A 296 5.39 -3.43 5.02
C ALA A 296 5.74 -4.79 5.66
N PRO A 297 4.77 -5.67 6.03
CA PRO A 297 5.08 -6.96 6.62
C PRO A 297 5.68 -7.97 5.63
N HIS A 298 5.50 -7.79 4.31
CA HIS A 298 6.26 -8.58 3.34
C HIS A 298 7.75 -8.27 3.47
N VAL A 299 8.12 -6.99 3.51
CA VAL A 299 9.51 -6.56 3.63
C VAL A 299 10.08 -6.93 5.00
N ALA A 300 9.32 -6.76 6.09
CA ALA A 300 9.76 -7.20 7.42
C ALA A 300 10.09 -8.70 7.45
N GLY A 301 9.28 -9.54 6.80
CA GLY A 301 9.58 -10.96 6.70
C GLY A 301 10.80 -11.26 5.82
N ILE A 302 11.07 -10.47 4.79
CA ILE A 302 12.32 -10.57 4.00
C ILE A 302 13.52 -10.19 4.88
N MET A 303 13.43 -9.09 5.63
CA MET A 303 14.48 -8.67 6.57
C MET A 303 14.77 -9.75 7.62
N ALA A 304 13.75 -10.46 8.11
CA ALA A 304 13.93 -11.59 9.03
C ALA A 304 14.70 -12.76 8.39
N LEU A 305 14.43 -13.07 7.12
CA LEU A 305 15.18 -14.10 6.38
C LEU A 305 16.64 -13.68 6.16
N ILE A 306 16.88 -12.42 5.79
CA ILE A 306 18.23 -11.88 5.63
C ILE A 306 18.98 -11.92 6.96
N LYS A 307 18.38 -11.44 8.06
CA LYS A 307 18.99 -11.48 9.40
C LYS A 307 19.33 -12.91 9.85
N LYS A 308 18.52 -13.90 9.45
CA LYS A 308 18.82 -15.31 9.71
C LYS A 308 20.03 -15.82 8.91
N LYS A 309 20.15 -15.44 7.63
CA LYS A 309 21.30 -15.84 6.79
C LYS A 309 22.58 -15.07 7.16
N HIS A 310 22.43 -13.82 7.55
CA HIS A 310 23.52 -12.89 7.88
C HIS A 310 23.33 -12.31 9.30
N PRO A 311 23.62 -13.09 10.36
CA PRO A 311 23.32 -12.70 11.74
C PRO A 311 24.04 -11.44 12.21
N THR A 312 25.23 -11.16 11.67
CA THR A 312 26.08 -10.03 12.05
C THR A 312 25.75 -8.74 11.30
N TRP A 313 24.91 -8.79 10.26
CA TRP A 313 24.59 -7.61 9.48
C TRP A 313 23.84 -6.57 10.29
N SER A 314 24.25 -5.32 10.09
CA SER A 314 23.58 -4.14 10.62
C SER A 314 22.20 -3.95 9.95
N PRO A 315 21.31 -3.16 10.56
CA PRO A 315 20.07 -2.75 9.90
C PRO A 315 20.32 -2.03 8.56
N ALA A 316 21.38 -1.23 8.45
CA ALA A 316 21.72 -0.52 7.21
C ALA A 316 22.18 -1.48 6.11
N ALA A 317 22.97 -2.51 6.44
CA ALA A 317 23.36 -3.55 5.49
C ALA A 317 22.14 -4.34 4.98
N ILE A 318 21.20 -4.69 5.87
CA ILE A 318 19.93 -5.35 5.49
C ILE A 318 19.09 -4.45 4.58
N GLN A 319 18.97 -3.16 4.91
CA GLN A 319 18.27 -2.20 4.06
C GLN A 319 18.93 -2.08 2.69
N SER A 320 20.25 -1.96 2.65
CA SER A 320 21.02 -1.89 1.42
C SER A 320 20.77 -3.11 0.55
N ALA A 321 20.87 -4.33 1.09
CA ALA A 321 20.67 -5.56 0.32
C ALA A 321 19.27 -5.61 -0.33
N ILE A 322 18.23 -5.14 0.36
CA ILE A 322 16.87 -5.08 -0.18
C ILE A 322 16.75 -4.01 -1.27
N ILE A 323 17.35 -2.83 -1.05
CA ILE A 323 17.27 -1.69 -1.97
C ILE A 323 18.05 -1.97 -3.26
N THR A 324 19.30 -2.40 -3.17
CA THR A 324 20.20 -2.54 -4.32
C THR A 324 19.85 -3.72 -5.24
N THR A 325 19.09 -4.69 -4.73
CA THR A 325 18.67 -5.88 -5.50
C THR A 325 17.22 -5.82 -5.97
N ALA A 326 16.49 -4.76 -5.61
CA ALA A 326 15.12 -4.54 -6.05
C ALA A 326 15.01 -4.46 -7.58
N LYS A 327 13.87 -4.90 -8.11
CA LYS A 327 13.59 -4.91 -9.55
C LYS A 327 12.67 -3.75 -9.90
N ASP A 328 13.11 -2.90 -10.82
CA ASP A 328 12.39 -1.68 -11.20
C ASP A 328 11.47 -1.86 -12.42
N MET A 329 11.44 -3.08 -12.96
CA MET A 329 10.62 -3.54 -14.08
C MET A 329 9.40 -4.34 -13.62
N ASP A 330 8.39 -4.38 -14.49
CA ASP A 330 7.26 -5.29 -14.37
C ASP A 330 7.61 -6.72 -14.84
N LEU A 331 6.65 -7.64 -14.74
CA LEU A 331 6.82 -9.05 -15.12
C LEU A 331 7.00 -9.26 -16.64
N ASP A 332 6.78 -8.24 -17.46
CA ASP A 332 7.00 -8.28 -18.92
C ASP A 332 8.34 -7.62 -19.31
N GLY A 333 9.17 -7.25 -18.33
CA GLY A 333 10.44 -6.57 -18.56
C GLY A 333 10.30 -5.10 -18.97
N LYS A 334 9.13 -4.50 -18.77
CA LYS A 334 8.87 -3.08 -19.05
C LYS A 334 9.02 -2.24 -17.77
N PRO A 335 9.26 -0.93 -17.88
CA PRO A 335 9.25 -0.07 -16.71
C PRO A 335 7.93 -0.19 -15.94
N MET A 336 8.02 -0.41 -14.63
CA MET A 336 6.84 -0.49 -13.76
C MET A 336 5.98 0.77 -13.90
N VAL A 337 4.66 0.61 -14.00
CA VAL A 337 3.74 1.75 -14.16
C VAL A 337 3.13 2.22 -12.84
N ASP A 338 2.71 3.47 -12.80
CA ASP A 338 1.81 4.01 -11.80
C ASP A 338 0.35 3.75 -12.22
N ASN A 339 -0.37 2.89 -11.49
CA ASN A 339 -1.76 2.55 -11.83
C ASN A 339 -2.71 3.76 -11.74
N LYS A 340 -2.28 4.90 -11.18
CA LYS A 340 -3.07 6.13 -11.13
C LYS A 340 -3.25 6.75 -12.52
N ASN A 341 -2.24 6.65 -13.39
CA ASN A 341 -2.23 7.31 -14.69
C ASN A 341 -1.74 6.43 -15.85
N GLY A 342 -1.29 5.19 -15.58
CA GLY A 342 -0.78 4.26 -16.58
C GLY A 342 0.60 4.63 -17.15
N LYS A 343 1.26 5.65 -16.61
CA LYS A 343 2.60 6.10 -17.03
C LYS A 343 3.67 5.37 -16.22
N PRO A 344 4.94 5.35 -16.68
CA PRO A 344 6.05 4.84 -15.88
C PRO A 344 6.08 5.47 -14.47
N ALA A 345 6.25 4.64 -13.46
CA ALA A 345 6.28 5.07 -12.07
C ALA A 345 7.57 5.86 -11.78
N SER A 346 7.41 7.03 -11.14
CA SER A 346 8.54 7.82 -10.69
C SER A 346 9.28 7.14 -9.53
N ILE A 347 10.53 7.53 -9.30
CA ILE A 347 11.32 7.06 -8.15
C ILE A 347 10.64 7.39 -6.81
N PHE A 348 9.90 8.50 -6.73
CA PHE A 348 9.11 8.87 -5.55
C PHE A 348 7.86 8.00 -5.32
N ALA A 349 7.49 7.16 -6.29
CA ALA A 349 6.42 6.19 -6.16
C ALA A 349 6.94 4.77 -5.91
N LYS A 350 8.04 4.39 -6.56
CA LYS A 350 8.56 3.00 -6.55
C LYS A 350 9.80 2.78 -5.69
N GLY A 351 10.50 3.82 -5.26
CA GLY A 351 11.82 3.70 -4.65
C GLY A 351 12.79 3.01 -5.61
N ALA A 352 13.57 2.06 -5.10
CA ALA A 352 14.42 1.20 -5.94
C ALA A 352 13.64 0.14 -6.74
N GLY A 353 12.36 -0.07 -6.45
CA GLY A 353 11.50 -1.02 -7.16
C GLY A 353 10.93 -2.12 -6.27
N LEU A 354 10.42 -3.17 -6.91
CA LEU A 354 9.84 -4.33 -6.25
C LEU A 354 10.93 -5.13 -5.53
N VAL A 355 10.71 -5.44 -4.26
CA VAL A 355 11.62 -6.29 -3.49
C VAL A 355 11.90 -7.63 -4.18
N ASN A 356 13.16 -8.05 -4.14
CA ASN A 356 13.65 -9.30 -4.71
C ASN A 356 14.28 -10.15 -3.61
N PRO A 357 13.50 -10.99 -2.91
CA PRO A 357 13.99 -11.74 -1.75
C PRO A 357 15.24 -12.55 -2.08
N SER A 358 15.24 -13.30 -3.19
CA SER A 358 16.36 -14.16 -3.57
C SER A 358 17.64 -13.37 -3.82
N GLY A 359 17.55 -12.23 -4.51
CA GLY A 359 18.70 -11.34 -4.73
C GLY A 359 19.21 -10.73 -3.43
N ALA A 360 18.31 -10.28 -2.55
CA ALA A 360 18.67 -9.65 -1.28
C ALA A 360 19.38 -10.60 -0.29
N MET A 361 19.27 -11.92 -0.48
CA MET A 361 20.02 -12.89 0.32
C MET A 361 21.51 -12.91 -0.03
N ASP A 362 21.91 -12.44 -1.20
CA ASP A 362 23.30 -12.40 -1.66
C ASP A 362 23.53 -11.21 -2.62
N PRO A 363 23.58 -9.97 -2.09
CA PRO A 363 23.63 -8.75 -2.88
C PRO A 363 25.02 -8.47 -3.47
N GLY A 364 26.04 -9.28 -3.14
CA GLY A 364 27.45 -8.97 -3.38
C GLY A 364 27.97 -7.87 -2.46
N LEU A 365 27.53 -6.63 -2.69
CA LEU A 365 27.94 -5.45 -1.92
C LEU A 365 26.78 -4.84 -1.14
N VAL A 366 27.09 -4.28 0.03
CA VAL A 366 26.16 -3.50 0.86
C VAL A 366 26.74 -2.14 1.19
N TYR A 367 25.88 -1.14 1.20
CA TYR A 367 26.14 0.22 1.63
C TYR A 367 25.88 0.33 3.13
N ASP A 368 26.79 -0.20 3.95
CA ASP A 368 26.67 -0.15 5.42
C ASP A 368 27.02 1.24 5.98
N ARG A 369 26.52 1.56 7.17
CA ARG A 369 26.66 2.86 7.82
C ARG A 369 26.76 2.74 9.33
N ASN A 370 27.53 3.64 9.94
CA ASN A 370 27.61 3.71 11.38
C ASN A 370 26.38 4.45 11.95
N ILE A 371 25.89 4.01 13.10
CA ILE A 371 24.81 4.70 13.84
C ILE A 371 25.15 6.18 14.12
N SER A 372 26.45 6.52 14.22
CA SER A 372 26.93 7.89 14.40
C SER A 372 26.68 8.80 13.19
N ASP A 373 26.53 8.23 11.99
CA ASP A 373 26.33 9.02 10.77
C ASP A 373 24.94 9.67 10.78
N TYR A 374 23.94 9.00 11.33
CA TYR A 374 22.60 9.58 11.50
C TYR A 374 22.62 10.81 12.43
N LYS A 375 23.48 10.83 13.45
CA LYS A 375 23.70 12.01 14.30
C LYS A 375 24.28 13.17 13.49
N GLY A 376 25.33 12.92 12.71
CA GLY A 376 25.94 13.92 11.83
C GLY A 376 24.95 14.44 10.77
N TYR A 377 24.10 13.57 10.29
CA TYR A 377 23.03 13.88 9.35
C TYR A 377 21.94 14.77 9.96
N MET A 378 21.41 14.44 11.14
CA MET A 378 20.43 15.29 11.84
C MET A 378 21.00 16.69 12.17
N CYS A 379 22.25 16.77 12.66
CA CYS A 379 22.93 18.06 12.85
C CYS A 379 23.16 18.81 11.51
N GLY A 380 23.32 18.08 10.41
CA GLY A 380 23.46 18.62 9.05
C GLY A 380 22.16 19.17 8.46
N LEU A 381 21.01 18.60 8.83
CA LEU A 381 19.66 19.13 8.53
C LEU A 381 19.35 20.44 9.27
N GLY A 382 20.20 20.85 10.23
CA GLY A 382 20.00 22.07 11.01
C GLY A 382 19.23 21.84 12.32
N TYR A 383 19.06 20.59 12.76
CA TYR A 383 18.46 20.33 14.07
C TYR A 383 19.34 20.88 15.21
N SER A 384 18.68 21.40 16.25
CA SER A 384 19.36 21.80 17.48
C SER A 384 19.90 20.56 18.22
N SER A 385 20.89 20.74 19.09
CA SER A 385 21.38 19.67 19.96
C SER A 385 20.25 18.99 20.73
N SER A 386 19.33 19.77 21.31
CA SER A 386 18.18 19.25 22.05
C SER A 386 17.23 18.43 21.18
N ASN A 387 16.99 18.83 19.93
CA ASN A 387 16.18 18.04 19.01
C ASN A 387 16.83 16.69 18.69
N VAL A 388 18.15 16.66 18.52
CA VAL A 388 18.89 15.41 18.29
C VAL A 388 18.86 14.52 19.53
N GLU A 389 19.03 15.10 20.72
CA GLU A 389 18.96 14.39 22.01
C GLU A 389 17.60 13.70 22.23
N LEU A 390 16.50 14.30 21.79
CA LEU A 390 15.15 13.68 21.85
C LEU A 390 15.02 12.38 21.06
N ILE A 391 15.90 12.16 20.06
CA ILE A 391 15.92 10.97 19.20
C ILE A 391 16.94 9.96 19.73
N ILE A 392 18.18 10.40 19.96
CA ILE A 392 19.29 9.49 20.31
C ILE A 392 19.37 9.17 21.81
N ARG A 393 18.66 9.92 22.66
CA ARG A 393 18.60 9.76 24.12
C ARG A 393 19.97 9.85 24.82
N LYS A 394 20.90 10.61 24.24
CA LYS A 394 22.28 10.84 24.72
C LYS A 394 22.67 12.28 24.42
N HIS A 395 23.45 12.90 25.29
CA HIS A 395 23.90 14.28 25.12
C HIS A 395 24.69 14.47 23.82
N VAL A 396 24.38 15.54 23.06
CA VAL A 396 25.06 15.85 21.80
C VAL A 396 25.35 17.34 21.67
N ASN A 397 26.48 17.64 21.04
CA ASN A 397 26.80 18.99 20.63
C ASN A 397 26.94 19.08 19.10
N CYS A 398 25.88 19.51 18.41
CA CYS A 398 25.87 19.63 16.95
C CYS A 398 26.88 20.64 16.38
N THR A 399 27.52 21.48 17.20
CA THR A 399 28.63 22.34 16.73
C THR A 399 29.96 21.60 16.64
N LYS A 400 30.10 20.48 17.38
CA LYS A 400 31.31 19.64 17.44
C LYS A 400 31.21 18.36 16.61
N VAL A 401 30.05 18.07 16.03
CA VAL A 401 29.81 16.88 15.19
C VAL A 401 30.05 17.22 13.72
N LYS A 402 30.73 16.33 12.97
CA LYS A 402 30.84 16.43 11.51
C LYS A 402 29.43 16.39 10.89
N LYS A 403 29.01 17.51 10.30
CA LYS A 403 27.68 17.65 9.69
C LYS A 403 27.64 16.98 8.32
N ILE A 404 26.59 16.22 8.05
CA ILE A 404 26.35 15.57 6.76
C ILE A 404 25.14 16.27 6.12
N LYS A 405 25.39 17.11 5.11
CA LYS A 405 24.38 18.00 4.49
C LYS A 405 23.64 17.41 3.28
N SER A 406 24.16 16.33 2.71
CA SER A 406 23.64 15.68 1.50
C SER A 406 24.14 14.23 1.47
N ILE A 407 23.37 13.30 0.87
CA ILE A 407 23.92 12.01 0.44
C ILE A 407 24.83 12.28 -0.77
N THR A 408 26.02 12.82 -0.55
CA THR A 408 27.15 12.61 -1.47
C THR A 408 27.93 11.39 -1.00
N ALA A 409 28.71 10.81 -1.91
CA ALA A 409 29.38 9.50 -1.83
C ALA A 409 30.15 9.14 -0.53
N GLU A 410 30.32 10.08 0.41
CA GLU A 410 30.91 9.82 1.75
C GLU A 410 30.10 8.81 2.59
N LEU A 411 28.82 8.56 2.27
CA LEU A 411 27.93 7.66 3.01
C LEU A 411 27.88 6.22 2.45
N CYS A 412 28.66 5.91 1.41
CA CYS A 412 28.39 4.76 0.55
C CYS A 412 29.39 3.61 0.62
N ILE A 413 30.53 3.73 1.30
CA ILE A 413 31.52 2.64 1.32
C ILE A 413 32.12 2.52 2.71
N HIS A 414 31.54 1.64 3.53
CA HIS A 414 32.33 0.91 4.51
C HIS A 414 32.73 -0.41 3.86
N HIS A 415 34.00 -0.54 3.49
CA HIS A 415 34.61 -1.83 3.23
C HIS A 415 34.54 -2.66 4.52
N GLY A 416 33.48 -3.45 4.68
CA GLY A 416 33.42 -4.48 5.70
C GLY A 416 34.39 -5.60 5.31
N ASP A 417 35.39 -5.81 6.17
CA ASP A 417 36.35 -6.92 6.24
C ASP A 417 36.17 -8.06 5.22
N LEU A 418 36.64 -7.83 3.99
CA LEU A 418 36.84 -8.89 2.98
C LEU A 418 38.29 -9.41 2.99
N GLU A 419 39.16 -8.92 3.86
CA GLU A 419 40.57 -9.31 3.90
C GLU A 419 40.92 -10.43 4.89
N GLN A 420 39.99 -10.95 5.70
CA GLN A 420 40.32 -12.02 6.66
C GLN A 420 39.87 -13.44 6.27
N HIS A 421 39.34 -13.68 5.07
CA HIS A 421 38.95 -15.03 4.62
C HIS A 421 39.59 -15.49 3.30
N LEU A 422 40.60 -14.77 2.80
CA LEU A 422 41.48 -15.22 1.71
C LEU A 422 42.90 -15.55 2.17
N ALA A 423 43.11 -15.68 3.49
CA ALA A 423 44.36 -16.13 4.08
C ALA A 423 44.10 -17.17 5.20
N GLN A 424 43.52 -18.29 4.82
CA GLN A 424 43.56 -19.62 5.47
C GLN A 424 42.92 -20.61 4.52
#